data_AF-A0A530QYB9-F1
#
_entry.id   AF-A0A530QYB9-F1
#
_cell.length_a   1.000
_cell.length_b   1.000
_cell.length_c   1.000
_cell.angle_alpha   90.00
_cell.angle_beta   90.00
_cell.angle_gamma   90.00
#
_symmetry.space_group_name_H-M   'P 1'
#
loop_
_entity.id
_entity.type
_entity.pdbx_description
1 polymer ?
#
loop_
_entity_poly.entity_id
_entity_poly.type
_entity_poly.pdbx_seq_one_letter_code
_entity_poly.pdbx_strand_id
1 'polypeptide(L)'
;ADQPSIRDFLLTAAAIGGIIKTNASISGAEVGCQGEVGSASAMAAAGLCAVMGGTPEQVENAAEIALEHHLGMTCDPVGGLVQVPCIERNALGAVKAVTAASLAIKGDGVHFVPLDAAIETMRQTGLDMNEKYKETSLGGLAVNIVEC
;
A
#
# COMPACT_ATOMS: atom_id res chain seq x y z
N ALA A 1 -16.59 15.26 -6.85
CA ALA A 1 -16.21 15.70 -5.50
C ALA A 1 -16.17 17.23 -5.49
N ASP A 2 -16.62 17.85 -4.41
CA ASP A 2 -16.43 19.29 -4.21
C ASP A 2 -14.97 19.59 -3.79
N GLN A 3 -14.57 20.87 -3.79
CA GLN A 3 -13.19 21.23 -3.44
C GLN A 3 -12.76 20.80 -2.02
N PRO A 4 -13.61 20.94 -0.97
CA PRO A 4 -13.28 20.43 0.36
C PRO A 4 -12.98 18.93 0.36
N SER A 5 -13.82 18.10 -0.27
CA SER A 5 -13.60 16.65 -0.30
C SER A 5 -12.30 16.27 -1.02
N ILE A 6 -11.95 16.96 -2.10
CA ILE A 6 -10.67 16.72 -2.81
C ILE A 6 -9.49 17.04 -1.89
N ARG A 7 -9.57 18.15 -1.16
CA ARG A 7 -8.53 18.57 -0.21
C ARG A 7 -8.39 17.57 0.93
N ASP A 8 -9.49 17.14 1.53
CA ASP A 8 -9.49 16.19 2.65
C ASP A 8 -8.93 14.84 2.21
N PHE A 9 -9.32 14.35 1.02
CA PHE A 9 -8.74 13.13 0.44
C PHE A 9 -7.22 13.22 0.34
N LEU A 10 -6.71 14.27 -0.30
CA LEU A 10 -5.28 14.41 -0.57
C LEU A 10 -4.47 14.63 0.71
N LEU A 11 -4.97 15.42 1.66
CA LEU A 11 -4.28 15.68 2.93
C LEU A 11 -4.25 14.44 3.83
N THR A 12 -5.35 13.70 3.92
CA THR A 12 -5.39 12.43 4.67
C THR A 12 -4.47 11.39 4.03
N ALA A 13 -4.52 11.25 2.71
CA ALA A 13 -3.61 10.37 1.98
C ALA A 13 -2.14 10.75 2.24
N ALA A 14 -1.81 12.04 2.18
CA ALA A 14 -0.46 12.52 2.44
C ALA A 14 0.00 12.26 3.89
N ALA A 15 -0.89 12.39 4.87
CA ALA A 15 -0.59 12.09 6.28
C ALA A 15 -0.21 10.62 6.47
N ILE A 16 -1.01 9.68 5.93
CA ILE A 16 -0.70 8.25 5.96
C ILE A 16 0.60 7.94 5.22
N GLY A 17 0.80 8.52 4.04
CA GLY A 17 2.06 8.36 3.30
C GLY A 17 3.28 8.85 4.09
N GLY A 18 3.13 9.97 4.80
CA GLY A 18 4.15 10.50 5.71
C GLY A 18 4.48 9.57 6.86
N ILE A 19 3.48 8.97 7.52
CA ILE A 19 3.67 7.98 8.59
C ILE A 19 4.41 6.74 8.06
N ILE A 20 3.96 6.18 6.93
CA ILE A 20 4.58 5.01 6.31
C ILE A 20 6.04 5.30 5.93
N LYS A 21 6.32 6.44 5.27
CA LYS A 21 7.69 6.82 4.88
C LYS A 21 8.60 6.99 6.10
N THR A 22 8.08 7.57 7.19
CA THR A 22 8.86 7.89 8.39
C THR A 22 9.23 6.64 9.17
N ASN A 23 8.28 5.71 9.30
CA ASN A 23 8.45 4.52 10.15
C ASN A 23 8.98 3.31 9.37
N ALA A 24 8.91 3.29 8.04
CA ALA A 24 9.40 2.22 7.20
C ALA A 24 10.03 2.76 5.90
N SER A 25 9.33 2.62 4.77
CA SER A 25 9.73 3.16 3.47
C SER A 25 8.54 3.16 2.50
N ILE A 26 8.65 3.96 1.45
CA ILE A 26 7.76 3.94 0.27
C ILE A 26 8.49 3.53 -1.02
N SER A 27 9.71 2.99 -0.90
CA SER A 27 10.59 2.66 -2.03
C SER A 27 10.56 1.17 -2.34
N GLY A 28 10.33 0.83 -3.61
CA GLY A 28 10.41 -0.55 -4.12
C GLY A 28 11.79 -1.15 -3.91
N ALA A 29 12.83 -0.34 -4.03
CA ALA A 29 14.22 -0.73 -3.80
C ALA A 29 14.55 -1.04 -2.33
N GLU A 30 13.80 -0.50 -1.36
CA GLU A 30 14.09 -0.69 0.07
C GLU A 30 13.25 -1.82 0.66
N VAL A 31 11.95 -1.86 0.35
CA VAL A 31 10.98 -2.78 0.99
C VAL A 31 10.13 -3.57 0.02
N GLY A 32 10.40 -3.53 -1.29
CA GLY A 32 9.58 -4.15 -2.31
C GLY A 32 8.29 -3.37 -2.63
N CYS A 33 7.43 -3.93 -3.48
CA CYS A 33 6.27 -3.25 -4.02
C CYS A 33 5.16 -3.00 -2.98
N GLN A 34 5.24 -3.64 -1.82
CA GLN A 34 4.46 -3.26 -0.64
C GLN A 34 4.71 -1.80 -0.22
N GLY A 35 5.93 -1.28 -0.41
CA GLY A 35 6.26 0.13 -0.14
C GLY A 35 5.70 1.07 -1.20
N GLU A 36 5.39 0.60 -2.40
CA GLU A 36 4.93 1.44 -3.50
C GLU A 36 3.42 1.31 -3.69
N VAL A 37 2.96 0.17 -4.21
CA VAL A 37 1.54 -0.09 -4.45
C VAL A 37 0.80 -0.31 -3.13
N GLY A 38 1.44 -0.97 -2.15
CA GLY A 38 0.82 -1.17 -0.83
C GLY A 38 0.61 0.15 -0.09
N SER A 39 1.62 1.02 -0.05
CA SER A 39 1.49 2.36 0.54
C SER A 39 0.49 3.23 -0.22
N ALA A 40 0.48 3.21 -1.56
CA ALA A 40 -0.50 3.95 -2.36
C ALA A 40 -1.93 3.46 -2.11
N SER A 41 -2.13 2.14 -1.97
CA SER A 41 -3.42 1.55 -1.62
C SER A 41 -3.88 2.00 -0.22
N ALA A 42 -2.97 2.04 0.76
CA ALA A 42 -3.26 2.50 2.12
C ALA A 42 -3.61 4.00 2.15
N MET A 43 -2.84 4.82 1.44
CA MET A 43 -3.10 6.27 1.29
C MET A 43 -4.48 6.52 0.66
N ALA A 44 -4.83 5.79 -0.40
CA ALA A 44 -6.12 5.92 -1.07
C ALA A 44 -7.29 5.45 -0.19
N ALA A 45 -7.12 4.35 0.56
CA ALA A 45 -8.14 3.83 1.47
C ALA A 45 -8.46 4.83 2.58
N ALA A 46 -7.42 5.41 3.20
CA ALA A 46 -7.56 6.43 4.23
C ALA A 46 -8.23 7.71 3.71
N GLY A 47 -7.76 8.23 2.56
CA GLY A 47 -8.35 9.41 1.94
C GLY A 47 -9.83 9.20 1.61
N LEU A 48 -10.18 8.03 1.07
CA LEU A 48 -11.57 7.70 0.75
C LEU A 48 -12.42 7.54 2.03
N CYS A 49 -11.90 6.87 3.06
CA CYS A 49 -12.58 6.72 4.34
C CYS A 49 -12.91 8.07 4.98
N ALA A 50 -11.96 9.02 4.96
CA ALA A 50 -12.18 10.37 5.46
C ALA A 50 -13.29 11.10 4.71
N VAL A 51 -13.28 11.06 3.36
CA VAL A 51 -14.32 11.73 2.55
C VAL A 51 -15.71 11.09 2.72
N MET A 52 -15.77 9.82 3.07
CA MET A 52 -17.03 9.13 3.38
C MET A 52 -17.52 9.38 4.82
N GLY A 53 -16.82 10.21 5.60
CA GLY A 53 -17.23 10.60 6.96
C GLY A 53 -16.73 9.67 8.07
N GLY A 54 -15.70 8.85 7.80
CA GLY A 54 -15.09 8.01 8.82
C GLY A 54 -14.35 8.80 9.90
N THR A 55 -14.29 8.25 11.11
CA THR A 55 -13.49 8.83 12.22
C THR A 55 -11.98 8.62 11.96
N PRO A 56 -11.09 9.32 12.68
CA PRO A 56 -9.65 9.06 12.60
C PRO A 56 -9.27 7.58 12.80
N GLU A 57 -9.93 6.89 13.72
CA GLU A 57 -9.71 5.46 14.00
C GLU A 57 -10.12 4.57 12.80
N GLN A 58 -11.20 4.92 12.10
CA GLN A 58 -11.62 4.24 10.87
C GLN A 58 -10.69 4.59 9.69
N VAL A 59 -10.14 5.80 9.65
CA VAL A 59 -9.15 6.20 8.63
C VAL A 59 -7.88 5.37 8.77
N GLU A 60 -7.37 5.23 10.00
CA GLU A 60 -6.24 4.35 10.30
C GLU A 60 -6.56 2.89 9.98
N ASN A 61 -7.78 2.42 10.27
CA ASN A 61 -8.24 1.09 9.87
C ASN A 61 -8.14 0.85 8.38
N ALA A 62 -8.66 1.79 7.59
CA ALA A 62 -8.73 1.65 6.15
C ALA A 62 -7.31 1.58 5.56
N ALA A 63 -6.41 2.41 6.07
CA ALA A 63 -4.98 2.34 5.73
C ALA A 63 -4.38 0.98 6.11
N GLU A 64 -4.66 0.51 7.32
CA GLU A 64 -4.13 -0.74 7.87
C GLU A 64 -4.57 -1.95 7.05
N ILE A 65 -5.87 -2.16 6.85
CA ILE A 65 -6.40 -3.27 6.02
C ILE A 65 -5.79 -3.25 4.62
N ALA A 66 -5.74 -2.06 4.00
CA ALA A 66 -5.19 -1.93 2.66
C ALA A 66 -3.69 -2.27 2.63
N LEU A 67 -2.91 -1.87 3.63
CA LEU A 67 -1.49 -2.18 3.74
C LEU A 67 -1.26 -3.67 4.03
N GLU A 68 -2.02 -4.25 4.95
CA GLU A 68 -1.95 -5.66 5.36
C GLU A 68 -2.08 -6.58 4.14
N HIS A 69 -3.04 -6.28 3.26
CA HIS A 69 -3.27 -7.01 2.01
C HIS A 69 -2.17 -6.85 0.94
N HIS A 70 -1.06 -6.16 1.25
CA HIS A 70 0.13 -6.06 0.41
C HIS A 70 1.42 -6.50 1.11
N LEU A 71 1.39 -6.88 2.39
CA LEU A 71 2.59 -7.27 3.13
C LEU A 71 3.32 -8.46 2.45
N GLY A 72 4.64 -8.35 2.34
CA GLY A 72 5.52 -9.31 1.66
C GLY A 72 5.59 -9.15 0.14
N MET A 73 4.91 -8.18 -0.47
CA MET A 73 4.91 -8.03 -1.93
C MET A 73 6.27 -7.53 -2.47
N THR A 74 6.93 -8.38 -3.27
CA THR A 74 8.22 -8.12 -3.92
C THR A 74 8.11 -7.17 -5.11
N CYS A 75 9.21 -6.52 -5.52
CA CYS A 75 9.26 -5.64 -6.69
C CYS A 75 10.26 -6.18 -7.72
N ASP A 76 9.80 -7.06 -8.62
CA ASP A 76 10.66 -7.64 -9.64
C ASP A 76 9.83 -7.87 -10.92
N PRO A 77 9.66 -6.83 -11.75
CA PRO A 77 8.76 -6.87 -12.89
C PRO A 77 9.42 -7.50 -14.14
N VAL A 78 8.59 -7.99 -15.05
CA VAL A 78 9.02 -8.64 -16.30
C VAL A 78 9.88 -7.68 -17.13
N GLY A 79 11.09 -8.13 -17.51
CA GLY A 79 12.04 -7.33 -18.27
C GLY A 79 12.53 -6.05 -17.57
N GLY A 80 12.28 -5.91 -16.26
CA GLY A 80 12.54 -4.67 -15.51
C GLY A 80 11.63 -3.50 -15.91
N LEU A 81 10.53 -3.78 -16.62
CA LEU A 81 9.62 -2.75 -17.13
C LEU A 81 8.46 -2.50 -16.16
N VAL A 82 8.01 -1.25 -16.05
CA VAL A 82 6.83 -0.88 -15.25
C VAL A 82 5.54 -1.22 -16.00
N GLN A 83 5.34 -2.50 -16.31
CA GLN A 83 4.19 -3.02 -17.05
C GLN A 83 3.60 -4.20 -16.31
N VAL A 84 4.27 -5.35 -16.33
CA VAL A 84 3.81 -6.58 -15.68
C VAL A 84 4.72 -6.88 -14.48
N PRO A 85 4.19 -7.04 -13.25
CA PRO A 85 2.77 -7.03 -12.87
C PRO A 85 2.26 -5.65 -12.40
N CYS A 86 2.98 -4.57 -12.70
CA CYS A 86 2.72 -3.23 -12.16
C CYS A 86 1.32 -2.70 -12.48
N ILE A 87 0.81 -2.95 -13.69
CA ILE A 87 -0.51 -2.49 -14.14
C ILE A 87 -1.62 -3.17 -13.35
N GLU A 88 -1.64 -4.51 -13.31
CA GLU A 88 -2.67 -5.24 -12.55
C GLU A 88 -2.54 -5.03 -11.04
N ARG A 89 -1.33 -4.79 -10.52
CA ARG A 89 -1.13 -4.42 -9.11
C ARG A 89 -1.82 -3.09 -8.78
N ASN A 90 -1.74 -2.08 -9.64
CA ASN A 90 -2.47 -0.82 -9.43
C ASN A 90 -3.99 -1.02 -9.52
N ALA A 91 -4.47 -1.80 -10.48
CA ALA A 91 -5.89 -2.10 -10.60
C ALA A 91 -6.44 -2.81 -9.34
N LEU A 92 -5.73 -3.85 -8.87
CA LEU A 92 -6.10 -4.57 -7.64
C LEU A 92 -5.91 -3.72 -6.39
N GLY A 93 -4.89 -2.86 -6.33
CA GLY A 93 -4.67 -1.90 -5.26
C GLY A 93 -5.83 -0.92 -5.11
N ALA A 94 -6.33 -0.37 -6.22
CA ALA A 94 -7.50 0.50 -6.20
C ALA A 94 -8.76 -0.22 -5.66
N VAL A 95 -8.99 -1.49 -6.07
CA VAL A 95 -10.10 -2.30 -5.58
C VAL A 95 -9.97 -2.57 -4.08
N LYS A 96 -8.76 -2.92 -3.61
CA LYS A 96 -8.48 -3.13 -2.18
C LYS A 96 -8.70 -1.86 -1.38
N ALA A 97 -8.26 -0.70 -1.88
CA ALA A 97 -8.44 0.59 -1.21
C ALA A 97 -9.93 0.93 -0.99
N VAL A 98 -10.75 0.77 -2.02
CA VAL A 98 -12.21 0.98 -1.92
C VAL A 98 -12.86 -0.01 -0.94
N THR A 99 -12.44 -1.27 -1.00
CA THR A 99 -12.96 -2.32 -0.12
C THR A 99 -12.58 -2.07 1.33
N ALA A 100 -11.33 -1.71 1.60
CA ALA A 100 -10.82 -1.39 2.93
C ALA A 100 -11.54 -0.19 3.54
N ALA A 101 -11.72 0.90 2.79
CA ALA A 101 -12.52 2.05 3.23
C ALA A 101 -13.97 1.64 3.55
N SER A 102 -14.60 0.81 2.70
CA SER A 102 -15.96 0.33 2.97
C SER A 102 -16.05 -0.58 4.19
N LEU A 103 -15.02 -1.40 4.48
CA LEU A 103 -14.99 -2.25 5.66
C LEU A 103 -14.85 -1.40 6.93
N ALA A 104 -13.90 -0.46 6.92
CA ALA A 104 -13.63 0.44 8.04
C ALA A 104 -14.87 1.25 8.46
N ILE A 105 -15.58 1.83 7.49
CA ILE A 105 -16.79 2.64 7.75
C ILE A 105 -17.93 1.80 8.32
N LYS A 106 -18.04 0.54 7.93
CA LYS A 106 -19.06 -0.39 8.45
C LYS A 106 -18.68 -0.95 9.82
N GLY A 107 -17.40 -0.90 10.18
CA GLY A 107 -16.89 -1.23 11.50
C GLY A 107 -16.99 -0.05 12.47
N ASP A 108 -16.50 -0.27 13.68
CA ASP A 108 -16.46 0.72 14.78
C ASP A 108 -15.10 1.41 14.93
N GLY A 109 -14.15 1.11 14.04
CA GLY A 109 -12.79 1.65 14.15
C GLY A 109 -11.89 0.89 15.12
N VAL A 110 -12.31 -0.28 15.63
CA VAL A 110 -11.49 -1.12 16.52
C VAL A 110 -10.88 -2.31 15.76
N HIS A 111 -9.55 -2.36 15.74
CA HIS A 111 -8.78 -3.37 14.99
C HIS A 111 -7.95 -4.20 15.95
N PHE A 112 -7.82 -5.49 15.66
CA PHE A 112 -6.87 -6.33 16.38
C PHE A 112 -5.43 -5.96 16.05
N VAL A 113 -5.17 -5.54 14.80
CA VAL A 113 -3.85 -5.14 14.31
C VAL A 113 -3.83 -3.62 14.15
N PRO A 114 -3.02 -2.88 14.94
CA PRO A 114 -2.83 -1.46 14.75
C PRO A 114 -2.03 -1.14 13.47
N LEU A 115 -2.27 0.02 12.86
CA LEU A 115 -1.53 0.48 11.68
C LEU A 115 0.00 0.47 11.89
N ASP A 116 0.47 0.91 13.07
CA ASP A 116 1.89 0.88 13.41
C ASP A 116 2.49 -0.53 13.36
N ALA A 117 1.74 -1.55 13.77
CA ALA A 117 2.18 -2.94 13.72
C ALA A 117 2.26 -3.45 12.26
N ALA A 118 1.32 -3.06 11.41
CA ALA A 118 1.36 -3.37 9.98
C ALA A 118 2.56 -2.69 9.29
N ILE A 119 2.85 -1.42 9.63
CA ILE A 119 4.01 -0.69 9.10
C ILE A 119 5.33 -1.29 9.58
N GLU A 120 5.43 -1.66 10.86
CA GLU A 120 6.61 -2.35 11.39
C GLU A 120 6.81 -3.71 10.72
N THR A 121 5.71 -4.44 10.46
CA THR A 121 5.77 -5.69 9.69
C THR A 121 6.25 -5.45 8.26
N MET A 122 5.79 -4.39 7.59
CA MET A 122 6.29 -3.99 6.27
C MET A 122 7.79 -3.70 6.30
N ARG A 123 8.27 -2.97 7.33
CA ARG A 123 9.68 -2.67 7.52
C ARG A 123 10.52 -3.94 7.69
N GLN A 124 10.11 -4.83 8.59
CA GLN A 124 10.81 -6.08 8.87
C GLN A 124 10.84 -7.00 7.65
N THR A 125 9.69 -7.22 7.02
CA THR A 125 9.61 -8.04 5.79
C THR A 125 10.43 -7.45 4.65
N GLY A 126 10.50 -6.12 4.53
CA GLY A 126 11.37 -5.45 3.56
C GLY A 126 12.86 -5.63 3.85
N LEU A 127 13.27 -5.66 5.12
CA LEU A 127 14.64 -5.99 5.52
C LEU A 127 15.00 -7.45 5.24
N ASP A 128 14.07 -8.37 5.51
CA ASP A 128 14.25 -9.80 5.28
C ASP A 128 14.19 -10.17 3.78
N MET A 129 13.62 -9.29 2.96
CA MET A 129 13.52 -9.48 1.52
C MET A 129 14.92 -9.47 0.89
N ASN A 130 15.25 -10.57 0.21
CA ASN A 130 16.49 -10.67 -0.56
C ASN A 130 16.56 -9.56 -1.62
N GLU A 131 17.73 -8.94 -1.79
CA GLU A 131 17.95 -7.85 -2.74
C GLU A 131 17.46 -8.17 -4.16
N LYS A 132 17.59 -9.42 -4.62
CA LYS A 132 17.14 -9.85 -5.95
C LYS A 132 15.62 -9.82 -6.17
N TYR A 133 14.84 -9.68 -5.10
CA TYR A 133 13.37 -9.58 -5.16
C TYR A 133 12.87 -8.15 -4.86
N LYS A 134 13.80 -7.21 -4.68
CA LYS A 134 13.53 -5.77 -4.72
C LYS A 134 13.75 -5.27 -6.15
N GLU A 135 13.57 -3.97 -6.37
CA GLU A 135 13.60 -3.27 -7.67
C GLU A 135 14.96 -3.34 -8.40
N THR A 136 15.38 -4.55 -8.76
CA THR A 136 16.70 -4.89 -9.33
C THR A 136 16.57 -5.70 -10.62
N SER A 137 15.43 -6.36 -10.85
CA SER A 137 15.18 -7.23 -12.01
C SER A 137 16.10 -8.45 -12.08
N LEU A 138 16.65 -8.88 -10.93
CA LEU A 138 17.61 -9.99 -10.83
C LEU A 138 16.95 -11.31 -10.40
N GLY A 139 15.63 -11.34 -10.17
CA GLY A 139 14.93 -12.48 -9.61
C GLY A 139 13.53 -12.68 -10.19
N GLY A 140 12.61 -13.14 -9.31
CA GLY A 140 11.15 -13.14 -9.49
C GLY A 140 10.61 -13.33 -10.91
N LEU A 141 9.68 -12.46 -11.33
CA LEU A 141 9.10 -12.55 -12.67
C LEU A 141 10.11 -12.11 -13.75
N ALA A 142 11.09 -11.26 -13.40
CA ALA A 142 12.05 -10.72 -14.33
C ALA A 142 12.88 -11.82 -15.01
N VAL A 143 13.24 -12.88 -14.29
CA VAL A 143 14.09 -13.98 -14.81
C VAL A 143 13.34 -15.28 -15.09
N ASN A 144 12.08 -15.40 -14.65
CA ASN A 144 11.26 -16.61 -14.85
C ASN A 144 10.33 -16.51 -16.07
N ILE A 145 10.22 -15.35 -16.72
CA ILE A 145 9.58 -15.22 -18.03
C ILE A 145 10.68 -15.18 -19.10
N VAL A 146 10.78 -16.27 -19.86
CA VAL A 146 11.63 -16.32 -21.06
C VAL A 146 10.85 -15.63 -22.17
N GLU A 147 11.36 -14.52 -22.70
CA GLU A 147 10.83 -13.97 -23.95
C GLU A 147 10.95 -15.03 -25.04
N CYS A 148 9.83 -15.35 -25.68
CA CYS A 148 9.78 -16.16 -26.90
C CYS A 148 9.66 -15.28 -28.14
#